data_AF-A0A539E8Y6-F1
#
_entry.id   AF-A0A539E8Y6-F1
#
_cell.length_a   1.000
_cell.length_b   1.000
_cell.length_c   1.000
_cell.angle_alpha   90.00
_cell.angle_beta   90.00
_cell.angle_gamma   90.00
#
_symmetry.space_group_name_H-M   'P 1'
#
loop_
_entity.id
_entity.type
_entity.pdbx_description
1 polymer ?
#
loop_
_entity_poly.entity_id
_entity_poly.type
_entity_poly.pdbx_seq_one_letter_code
_entity_poly.pdbx_strand_id
1 'polypeptide(L)' 'MFLVGGGGLLKGMAQRIERETQVPVKMSNVPLEAVVLGAGHCIEHYDALKSMFMGARR' A
#
# COMPACT_ATOMS: atom_id res chain seq x y z
N MET A 1 -5.64 -7.89 5.08
CA MET A 1 -5.31 -6.89 4.03
C MET A 1 -5.29 -5.49 4.65
N PHE A 2 -4.40 -4.62 4.18
CA PHE A 2 -4.41 -3.20 4.55
C PHE A 2 -4.99 -2.35 3.43
N LEU A 3 -5.89 -1.42 3.76
CA LEU A 3 -6.45 -0.46 2.82
C LEU A 3 -5.68 0.87 2.92
N VAL A 4 -5.30 1.40 1.76
CA VAL A 4 -4.57 2.66 1.58
C VAL A 4 -5.22 3.49 0.48
N GLY A 5 -4.77 4.73 0.32
CA GLY A 5 -5.24 5.68 -0.67
C GLY A 5 -6.54 6.39 -0.29
N GLY A 6 -6.78 7.55 -0.89
CA GLY A 6 -7.96 8.37 -0.62
C GLY A 6 -9.28 7.66 -0.93
N GLY A 7 -9.32 6.81 -1.96
CA GLY A 7 -10.50 6.01 -2.28
C GLY A 7 -10.89 5.02 -1.17
N GLY A 8 -9.94 4.62 -0.33
CA GLY A 8 -10.18 3.75 0.82
C GLY A 8 -10.94 4.44 1.97
N LEU A 9 -10.99 5.78 2.00
CA LEU A 9 -11.67 6.56 3.03
C LEU A 9 -13.19 6.67 2.83
N LEU A 10 -13.70 6.14 1.71
CA LEU A 10 -15.14 6.05 1.50
C LEU A 10 -15.80 5.29 2.66
N LYS A 11 -16.84 5.90 3.25
CA LYS A 11 -17.54 5.33 4.40
C LYS A 11 -18.02 3.91 4.08
N GLY A 12 -17.59 2.94 4.88
CA GLY A 12 -18.00 1.54 4.71
C GLY A 12 -17.12 0.73 3.76
N MET A 13 -16.11 1.32 3.11
CA MET A 13 -15.31 0.62 2.09
C MET A 13 -14.57 -0.60 2.66
N ALA A 14 -13.87 -0.43 3.79
CA ALA A 14 -13.16 -1.54 4.45
C ALA A 14 -14.13 -2.67 4.84
N GLN A 15 -15.28 -2.33 5.44
CA GLN A 15 -16.30 -3.29 5.84
C GLN A 15 -16.93 -4.02 4.65
N ARG A 16 -17.11 -3.34 3.52
CA ARG A 16 -17.63 -3.96 2.29
C ARG A 16 -16.63 -4.97 1.75
N ILE A 17 -15.37 -4.58 1.58
CA ILE A 17 -14.34 -5.48 1.06
C ILE A 17 -14.15 -6.70 1.97
N GLU A 18 -14.12 -6.50 3.30
CA GLU A 18 -14.00 -7.59 4.27
C GLU A 18 -15.15 -8.60 4.16
N ARG A 19 -16.39 -8.12 4.03
CA ARG A 19 -17.57 -8.97 3.86
C ARG A 19 -17.57 -9.76 2.57
N GLU A 20 -17.22 -9.14 1.44
CA GLU A 20 -17.25 -9.81 0.14
C GLU A 20 -16.10 -10.80 -0.03
N THR A 21 -14.94 -10.50 0.57
CA THR A 21 -13.74 -11.32 0.40
C THR A 21 -13.55 -12.35 1.51
N GLN A 22 -14.22 -12.19 2.65
CA GLN A 22 -13.98 -12.96 3.88
C GLN A 22 -12.53 -12.86 4.38
N VAL A 23 -11.80 -11.80 3.99
CA VAL A 23 -10.44 -11.52 4.42
C VAL A 23 -10.47 -10.30 5.35
N PRO A 24 -9.84 -10.36 6.55
CA PRO A 24 -9.80 -9.21 7.45
C PRO A 24 -9.18 -7.98 6.79
N VAL A 25 -9.87 -6.84 6.85
CA VAL A 25 -9.40 -5.56 6.27
C VAL A 25 -9.12 -4.55 7.38
N LYS A 26 -7.89 -4.02 7.41
CA LYS A 26 -7.47 -2.97 8.33
C LYS A 26 -7.18 -1.69 7.56
N MET A 27 -7.60 -0.55 8.09
CA MET A 27 -7.19 0.74 7.53
C MET A 27 -5.74 1.02 7.91
N SER A 28 -4.95 1.55 6.97
CA SER A 28 -3.62 2.08 7.29
C SER A 28 -3.73 3.31 8.19
N ASN A 29 -2.74 3.53 9.06
CA ASN A 29 -2.68 4.70 9.94
C ASN A 29 -2.43 6.00 9.16
N VAL A 30 -1.79 5.92 8.00
CA VAL A 30 -1.44 7.06 7.12
C VAL A 30 -1.86 6.73 5.67
N PRO A 31 -3.17 6.58 5.41
CA PRO A 31 -3.65 6.01 4.15
C PRO A 31 -3.40 6.93 2.96
N LEU A 32 -3.36 8.26 3.16
CA LEU A 32 -3.14 9.24 2.09
C LEU A 32 -1.66 9.33 1.70
N GLU A 33 -0.78 9.25 2.68
CA GLU A 33 0.67 9.42 2.53
C GLU A 33 1.40 8.12 2.21
N ALA A 34 0.72 6.97 2.34
CA ALA A 34 1.32 5.63 2.18
C ALA A 34 2.20 5.50 0.94
N VAL A 35 1.76 6.09 -0.19
CA VAL A 35 2.51 6.04 -1.47
C VAL A 35 3.78 6.89 -1.41
N VAL A 36 3.68 8.15 -0.99
CA VAL A 36 4.85 9.06 -0.98
C VAL A 36 5.87 8.65 0.08
N LEU A 37 5.42 8.17 1.24
CA LEU A 37 6.31 7.64 2.28
C LEU A 37 7.02 6.38 1.78
N GLY A 38 6.30 5.46 1.13
CA GLY A 38 6.92 4.29 0.51
C GLY A 38 7.94 4.66 -0.56
N ALA A 39 7.64 5.65 -1.39
CA ALA A 39 8.59 6.16 -2.40
C ALA A 39 9.84 6.77 -1.76
N GLY A 40 9.68 7.58 -0.70
CA GLY A 40 10.80 8.13 0.07
C GLY A 40 11.68 7.03 0.65
N HIS A 41 11.08 6.02 1.29
CA HIS A 41 11.81 4.88 1.84
C HIS A 41 12.61 4.11 0.78
N CYS A 42 12.07 3.99 -0.44
CA CYS A 42 12.80 3.38 -1.56
C CYS A 42 14.06 4.15 -1.95
N ILE A 43 14.01 5.48 -1.90
CA ILE A 43 15.16 6.35 -2.18
C ILE A 43 16.19 6.25 -1.05
N GLU A 44 15.74 6.31 0.20
CA GLU A 44 16.59 6.20 1.40
C GLU A 44 17.34 4.85 1.46
N HIS A 45 16.74 3.78 0.95
CA HIS A 45 17.28 2.42 1.01
C HIS A 45 17.58 1.86 -0.38
N TYR A 46 17.97 2.72 -1.32
CA TYR A 46 18.09 2.39 -2.73
C TYR A 46 19.00 1.18 -2.99
N ASP A 47 20.17 1.10 -2.37
CA ASP A 47 21.12 0.00 -2.60
C ASP A 47 20.55 -1.37 -2.20
N ALA A 48 19.79 -1.41 -1.09
CA ALA A 48 19.14 -2.63 -0.62
C ALA A 48 17.96 -3.05 -1.50
N LEU A 49 17.27 -2.09 -2.12
CA LEU A 49 16.07 -2.32 -2.92
C LEU A 49 16.35 -2.37 -4.43
N LYS A 50 17.57 -2.06 -4.86
CA LYS A 50 17.97 -1.97 -6.26
C LYS A 50 17.63 -3.24 -7.05
N SER A 51 17.80 -4.43 -6.46
CA SER A 51 17.47 -5.71 -7.10
C SER A 51 15.98 -5.84 -7.46
N MET A 52 15.10 -5.23 -6.65
CA MET A 52 13.65 -5.24 -6.86
C MET A 52 13.23 -4.34 -8.02
N PHE A 53 13.98 -3.25 -8.27
CA PHE A 53 13.75 -2.33 -9.39
C PHE A 53 14.41 -2.76 -10.71
N MET A 54 15.42 -3.63 -10.65
CA MET A 54 16.21 -4.06 -11.81
C MET A 54 15.63 -5.30 -12.53
N GLY A 55 14.37 -5.66 -12.24
CA GLY A 55 13.69 -6.82 -12.82
C GLY A 55 13.43 -6.72 -14.33
N ALA A 56 14.02 -7.66 -15.08
CA ALA A 56 13.91 -7.91 -16.53
C ALA A 56 14.49 -6.84 -17.47
N ARG A 57 15.82 -6.63 -17.41
CA ARG A 57 16.56 -6.30 -18.64
C ARG A 57 16.59 -7.55 -19.52
N ARG A 58 15.66 -7.63 -20.48
CA ARG A 58 15.87 -8.38 -21.73
C ARG A 58 16.53 -7.46 -22.74
#